data_AF-A0A2W6YWP4-F1
#
_entry.id   AF-A0A2W6YWP4-F1
#
_cell.length_a   1.000
_cell.length_b   1.000
_cell.length_c   1.000
_cell.angle_alpha   90.00
_cell.angle_beta   90.00
_cell.angle_gamma   90.00
#
_symmetry.space_group_name_H-M   'P 1'
#
loop_
_entity.id
_entity.type
_entity.pdbx_description
1 polymer ?
#
loop_
_entity_poly.entity_id
_entity_poly.type
_entity_poly.pdbx_seq_one_letter_code
_entity_poly.pdbx_strand_id
1 'polypeptide(L)'
;MSNQLPDFLTGTWLQRYHVGFEGDRVGSFGVAPIRPVLIPFLFTQPYVRLSVDSIQKKTNWTFGARVYQTITTQLGFEDVISEHTLDLGKPEIINMLLFPDGYRLKLSFPTWLVDVDIVIHEYIEAN
;
A
#
# COMPACT_ATOMS: atom_id res chain seq x y z
N MET A 1 -2.48 -25.36 10.59
CA MET A 1 -2.08 -24.24 11.48
C MET A 1 -3.09 -23.13 11.24
N SER A 2 -3.73 -22.58 12.26
CA SER A 2 -4.66 -21.46 12.06
C SER A 2 -3.87 -20.23 11.61
N ASN A 3 -4.13 -19.74 10.40
CA ASN A 3 -3.64 -18.43 9.95
C ASN A 3 -4.35 -17.33 10.75
N GLN A 4 -3.92 -17.12 11.99
CA GLN A 4 -4.38 -15.99 12.78
C GLN A 4 -3.55 -14.77 12.35
N LEU A 5 -4.24 -13.72 11.90
CA LEU A 5 -3.59 -12.46 11.57
C LEU A 5 -2.94 -11.87 12.84
N PRO A 6 -1.80 -11.17 12.72
CA PRO A 6 -1.23 -10.43 13.83
C PRO A 6 -2.23 -9.41 14.37
N ASP A 7 -2.16 -9.18 15.68
CA ASP A 7 -3.02 -8.20 16.31
C ASP A 7 -2.60 -6.77 15.95
N PHE A 8 -3.57 -5.94 15.58
CA PHE A 8 -3.35 -4.55 15.18
C PHE A 8 -2.76 -3.67 16.29
N LEU A 9 -3.10 -3.94 17.55
CA LEU A 9 -2.80 -3.09 18.71
C LEU A 9 -1.57 -3.58 19.48
N THR A 10 -1.39 -4.89 19.54
CA THR A 10 -0.38 -5.55 20.37
C THR A 10 0.78 -6.14 19.58
N GLY A 11 0.66 -6.25 18.26
CA GLY A 11 1.77 -6.63 17.39
C GLY A 11 2.89 -5.58 17.37
N THR A 12 4.13 -6.03 17.16
CA THR A 12 5.26 -5.10 16.95
C THR A 12 5.28 -4.68 15.48
N TRP A 13 5.01 -3.41 15.20
CA TRP A 13 4.90 -2.87 13.86
C TRP A 13 5.97 -1.81 13.61
N LEU A 14 6.75 -1.97 12.55
CA LEU A 14 7.73 -0.96 12.12
C LEU A 14 7.18 -0.16 10.95
N GLN A 15 7.07 1.16 11.12
CA GLN A 15 6.72 2.06 10.03
C GLN A 15 7.85 2.04 8.98
N ARG A 16 7.52 1.56 7.78
CA ARG A 16 8.45 1.52 6.64
C ARG A 16 8.27 2.71 5.72
N TYR A 17 7.04 3.19 5.55
CA TYR A 17 6.73 4.25 4.61
C TYR A 17 5.60 5.13 5.13
N HIS A 18 5.76 6.46 5.03
CA HIS A 18 4.70 7.44 5.26
C HIS A 18 4.92 8.64 4.36
N VAL A 19 4.06 8.80 3.35
CA VAL A 19 4.15 9.91 2.38
C VAL A 19 2.76 10.27 1.88
N GLY A 20 2.51 11.59 1.79
CA GLY A 20 1.36 12.16 1.11
C GLY A 20 1.68 12.55 -0.34
N PHE A 21 0.73 12.34 -1.24
CA PHE A 21 0.79 12.75 -2.64
C PHE A 21 -0.40 13.63 -2.98
N GLU A 22 -0.16 14.63 -3.82
CA GLU A 22 -1.19 15.46 -4.42
C GLU A 22 -1.12 15.32 -5.94
N GLY A 23 -2.26 15.42 -6.60
CA GLY A 23 -2.34 15.42 -8.05
C GLY A 23 -1.78 16.73 -8.63
N ASP A 24 -1.10 16.63 -9.77
CA ASP A 24 -0.53 17.78 -10.46
C ASP A 24 -1.64 18.68 -11.02
N ARG A 25 -1.58 20.00 -10.76
CA ARG A 25 -2.49 20.94 -11.43
C ARG A 25 -2.15 21.06 -12.92
N VAL A 26 -3.13 20.80 -13.79
CA VAL A 26 -2.98 20.90 -15.24
C VAL A 26 -3.60 22.22 -15.72
N GLY A 27 -2.82 23.29 -15.66
CA GLY A 27 -3.28 24.64 -16.03
C GLY A 27 -4.50 25.06 -15.22
N SER A 28 -5.53 25.60 -15.89
CA SER A 28 -6.82 25.95 -15.30
C SER A 28 -7.88 24.84 -15.43
N PHE A 29 -7.55 23.68 -16.00
CA PHE A 29 -8.51 22.67 -16.45
C PHE A 29 -8.84 21.60 -15.41
N GLY A 30 -8.00 21.45 -14.37
CA GLY A 30 -8.25 20.51 -13.29
C GLY A 30 -6.98 19.99 -12.62
N VAL A 31 -7.15 18.91 -11.86
CA VAL A 31 -6.07 18.19 -11.18
C VAL A 31 -5.90 16.83 -11.84
N ALA A 32 -4.67 16.49 -12.22
CA ALA A 32 -4.35 15.20 -12.79
C ALA A 32 -4.46 14.10 -11.73
N PRO A 33 -4.86 12.87 -12.13
CA PRO A 33 -4.82 11.73 -11.24
C PRO A 33 -3.43 11.47 -10.66
N ILE A 34 -3.39 10.99 -9.42
CA ILE A 34 -2.15 10.51 -8.80
C ILE A 34 -1.69 9.25 -9.54
N ARG A 35 -0.44 9.27 -10.03
CA ARG A 35 0.15 8.15 -10.75
C ARG A 35 0.37 6.97 -9.80
N PRO A 36 0.41 5.72 -10.30
CA PRO A 36 0.79 4.58 -9.48
C PRO A 36 2.14 4.80 -8.78
N VAL A 37 2.21 4.48 -7.50
CA VAL A 37 3.38 4.69 -6.64
C VAL A 37 4.05 3.35 -6.39
N LEU A 38 5.34 3.25 -6.72
CA LEU A 38 6.19 2.14 -6.29
C LEU A 38 6.83 2.49 -4.94
N ILE A 39 6.62 1.65 -3.94
CA ILE A 39 7.18 1.86 -2.61
C ILE A 39 8.67 1.48 -2.64
N PRO A 40 9.58 2.39 -2.25
CA PRO A 40 11.03 2.19 -2.37
C PRO A 40 11.60 1.34 -1.21
N PHE A 41 10.79 0.44 -0.65
CA PHE A 41 11.17 -0.45 0.44
C PHE A 41 10.99 -1.90 0.02
N LEU A 42 11.98 -2.72 0.37
CA LEU A 42 11.92 -4.17 0.23
C LEU A 42 11.35 -4.74 1.52
N PHE A 43 10.19 -5.38 1.40
CA PHE A 43 9.51 -6.07 2.49
C PHE A 43 9.94 -7.54 2.50
N THR A 44 10.11 -8.08 3.69
CA THR A 44 10.57 -9.47 3.91
C THR A 44 9.60 -10.27 4.77
N GLN A 45 8.70 -9.58 5.46
CA GLN A 45 7.70 -10.19 6.33
C GLN A 45 6.37 -10.35 5.61
N PRO A 46 5.55 -11.36 5.99
CA PRO A 46 4.30 -11.65 5.28
C PRO A 46 3.22 -10.62 5.62
N TYR A 47 3.23 -10.06 6.82
CA TYR A 47 2.16 -9.16 7.26
C TYR A 47 2.55 -7.70 7.11
N VAL A 48 1.73 -6.97 6.36
CA VAL A 48 1.86 -5.53 6.18
C VAL A 48 0.57 -4.86 6.61
N ARG A 49 0.68 -3.83 7.45
CA ARG A 49 -0.44 -2.95 7.80
C ARG A 49 -0.38 -1.72 6.93
N LEU A 50 -1.41 -1.53 6.12
CA LEU A 50 -1.51 -0.46 5.13
C LEU A 50 -2.72 0.42 5.42
N SER A 51 -2.55 1.73 5.29
CA SER A 51 -3.66 2.68 5.28
C SER A 51 -3.46 3.69 4.18
N VAL A 52 -4.53 3.94 3.43
CA VAL A 52 -4.61 5.04 2.48
C VAL A 52 -5.74 5.94 2.95
N ASP A 53 -5.46 7.23 3.10
CA ASP A 53 -6.47 8.23 3.46
C ASP A 53 -6.43 9.41 2.49
N SER A 54 -7.47 10.26 2.51
CA SER A 54 -7.56 11.50 1.74
C SER A 54 -8.29 12.54 2.58
N ILE A 55 -7.76 13.77 2.57
CA ILE A 55 -8.39 14.92 3.23
C ILE A 55 -9.69 15.29 2.51
N GLN A 56 -9.76 15.06 1.20
CA GLN A 56 -10.94 15.35 0.38
C GLN A 56 -11.92 14.17 0.29
N LYS A 57 -11.73 13.11 1.09
CA LYS A 57 -12.59 11.91 1.02
C LYS A 57 -14.05 12.26 1.25
N LYS A 58 -14.92 11.73 0.39
CA LYS A 58 -16.37 11.81 0.55
C LYS A 58 -16.88 10.60 1.33
N THR A 59 -17.99 10.76 2.04
CA THR A 59 -18.59 9.69 2.86
C THR A 59 -18.99 8.45 2.08
N ASN A 60 -19.25 8.59 0.77
CA ASN A 60 -19.59 7.48 -0.13
C ASN A 60 -18.36 6.88 -0.84
N TRP A 61 -17.16 7.36 -0.57
CA TRP A 61 -15.93 6.81 -1.13
C TRP A 61 -15.39 5.71 -0.22
N THR A 62 -15.47 4.47 -0.69
CA THR A 62 -15.00 3.30 0.07
C THR A 62 -13.69 2.76 -0.46
N PHE A 63 -13.46 2.79 -1.77
CA PHE A 63 -12.25 2.22 -2.38
C PHE A 63 -11.09 3.22 -2.36
N GLY A 64 -9.97 2.86 -1.70
CA GLY A 64 -8.80 3.73 -1.55
C GLY A 64 -7.69 3.42 -2.54
N ALA A 65 -7.29 2.16 -2.66
CA ALA A 65 -6.22 1.76 -3.55
C ALA A 65 -6.30 0.28 -3.95
N ARG A 66 -5.63 -0.04 -5.05
CA ARG A 66 -5.21 -1.40 -5.38
C ARG A 66 -3.73 -1.54 -5.04
N VAL A 67 -3.40 -2.56 -4.25
CA VAL A 67 -2.06 -2.89 -3.80
C VAL A 67 -1.58 -4.10 -4.57
N TYR A 68 -0.49 -3.95 -5.30
CA TYR A 68 0.19 -5.02 -6.01
C TYR A 68 1.44 -5.41 -5.25
N GLN A 69 1.59 -6.70 -4.99
CA GLN A 69 2.84 -7.28 -4.54
C GLN A 69 3.69 -7.61 -5.76
N THR A 70 4.89 -7.03 -5.83
CA THR A 70 5.82 -7.22 -6.95
C THR A 70 7.14 -7.82 -6.52
N ILE A 71 7.75 -8.60 -7.40
CA ILE A 71 9.11 -9.16 -7.24
C ILE A 71 9.95 -8.81 -8.45
N THR A 72 11.27 -8.73 -8.27
CA THR A 72 12.20 -8.58 -9.38
C THR A 72 12.51 -9.95 -9.97
N THR A 73 12.25 -10.11 -11.27
CA THR A 73 12.58 -11.33 -12.02
C THR A 73 14.06 -11.37 -12.38
N GLN A 74 14.56 -12.54 -12.80
CA GLN A 74 15.95 -12.72 -13.24
C GLN A 74 16.32 -11.85 -14.44
N LEU A 75 15.34 -11.40 -15.23
CA LEU A 75 15.53 -10.51 -16.37
C LEU A 75 15.53 -9.02 -15.97
N GLY A 76 15.39 -8.71 -14.69
CA GLY A 76 15.34 -7.34 -14.16
C GLY A 76 13.97 -6.66 -14.27
N PHE A 77 12.94 -7.36 -14.74
CA PHE A 77 11.57 -6.85 -14.79
C PHE A 77 10.84 -7.06 -13.45
N GLU A 78 9.92 -6.17 -13.11
CA GLU A 78 9.00 -6.37 -11.99
C GLU A 78 7.79 -7.20 -12.44
N ASP A 79 7.54 -8.30 -11.75
CA ASP A 79 6.37 -9.15 -11.97
C ASP A 79 5.40 -9.05 -10.78
N VAL A 80 4.10 -9.12 -11.06
CA VAL A 80 3.04 -9.03 -10.05
C VAL A 80 2.65 -10.44 -9.61
N ILE A 81 2.79 -10.72 -8.32
CA ILE A 81 2.52 -12.06 -7.76
C ILE A 81 1.28 -12.11 -6.86
N SER A 82 0.80 -10.97 -6.37
CA SER A 82 -0.46 -10.87 -5.62
C SER A 82 -1.08 -9.50 -5.81
N GLU A 83 -2.40 -9.43 -5.67
CA GLU A 83 -3.19 -8.20 -5.73
C GLU A 83 -4.17 -8.16 -4.55
N HIS A 84 -4.28 -6.98 -3.93
CA HIS A 84 -5.23 -6.71 -2.86
C HIS A 84 -5.93 -5.38 -3.09
N THR A 85 -7.16 -5.25 -2.62
CA THR A 85 -7.88 -3.98 -2.56
C THR A 85 -7.82 -3.42 -1.15
N LEU A 86 -7.70 -2.11 -1.03
CA LEU A 86 -7.69 -1.39 0.23
C LEU A 86 -8.83 -0.38 0.27
N ASP A 87 -9.55 -0.35 1.38
CA ASP A 87 -10.55 0.65 1.69
C ASP A 87 -9.91 1.98 2.11
N LEU A 88 -10.58 3.07 1.75
CA LEU A 88 -10.16 4.42 2.06
C LEU A 88 -10.45 4.76 3.53
N GLY A 89 -9.46 5.33 4.22
CA GLY A 89 -9.59 5.85 5.58
C GLY A 89 -9.64 4.79 6.68
N LYS A 90 -9.28 3.54 6.38
CA LYS A 90 -9.17 2.46 7.37
C LYS A 90 -7.84 1.73 7.21
N PRO A 91 -7.12 1.46 8.31
CA PRO A 91 -5.95 0.60 8.25
C PRO A 91 -6.36 -0.86 8.11
N GLU A 92 -5.71 -1.60 7.21
CA GLU A 92 -5.94 -3.02 6.97
C GLU A 92 -4.63 -3.81 7.10
N ILE A 93 -4.70 -5.04 7.62
CA ILE A 93 -3.58 -5.98 7.60
C ILE A 93 -3.76 -6.89 6.40
N ILE A 94 -2.73 -6.91 5.56
CA ILE A 94 -2.67 -7.75 4.38
C ILE A 94 -1.64 -8.85 4.64
N ASN A 95 -2.04 -10.09 4.36
CA ASN A 95 -1.14 -11.24 4.33
C ASN A 95 -0.58 -11.39 2.91
N MET A 96 0.68 -11.01 2.75
CA MET A 96 1.45 -11.07 1.52
C MET A 96 2.09 -12.45 1.35
N LEU A 97 2.34 -12.84 0.10
CA LEU A 97 3.06 -14.08 -0.19
C LEU A 97 4.53 -13.93 0.20
N LEU A 98 5.08 -14.87 0.96
CA LEU A 98 6.51 -14.85 1.25
C LEU A 98 7.32 -15.13 -0.02
N PHE A 99 8.35 -14.33 -0.24
CA PHE A 99 9.30 -14.51 -1.33
C PHE A 99 10.73 -14.46 -0.79
N PRO A 100 11.64 -15.38 -1.18
CA PRO A 100 12.97 -15.49 -0.58
C PRO A 100 13.79 -14.19 -0.60
N ASP A 101 13.71 -13.46 -1.71
CA ASP A 101 14.45 -12.20 -1.91
C ASP A 101 13.65 -10.97 -1.45
N GLY A 102 12.52 -11.18 -0.78
CA GLY A 102 11.56 -10.14 -0.44
C GLY A 102 10.70 -9.69 -1.63
N TYR A 103 9.86 -8.70 -1.38
CA TYR A 103 8.95 -8.13 -2.37
C TYR A 103 8.82 -6.62 -2.19
N ARG A 104 8.28 -5.95 -3.20
CA ARG A 104 7.90 -4.55 -3.17
C ARG A 104 6.40 -4.40 -3.30
N LEU A 105 5.94 -3.20 -2.97
CA LEU A 105 4.54 -2.83 -3.10
C LEU A 105 4.42 -1.75 -4.16
N LYS A 106 3.44 -1.92 -5.03
CA LYS A 106 3.01 -0.89 -5.98
C LYS A 106 1.55 -0.57 -5.71
N LEU A 107 1.24 0.69 -5.50
CA LEU A 107 -0.11 1.15 -5.23
C LEU A 107 -0.65 1.89 -6.45
N SER A 108 -1.90 1.60 -6.80
CA SER A 108 -2.65 2.34 -7.80
C SER A 108 -3.91 2.90 -7.18
N PHE A 109 -4.17 4.17 -7.45
CA PHE A 109 -5.28 4.91 -6.87
C PHE A 109 -6.40 5.12 -7.91
N PRO A 110 -7.65 5.29 -7.46
CA PRO A 110 -8.72 5.79 -8.31
C PRO A 110 -8.38 7.15 -8.91
N THR A 111 -8.82 7.39 -10.15
CA THR A 111 -8.54 8.66 -10.84
C THR A 111 -9.22 9.88 -10.22
N TRP A 112 -10.22 9.66 -9.37
CA TRP A 112 -10.93 10.71 -8.64
C TRP A 112 -10.27 11.08 -7.30
N LEU A 113 -9.27 10.33 -6.82
CA LEU A 113 -8.42 10.75 -5.71
C LEU A 113 -7.36 11.71 -6.23
N VAL A 114 -7.43 12.94 -5.75
CA VAL A 114 -6.51 14.04 -6.09
C VAL A 114 -5.54 14.35 -4.96
N ASP A 115 -5.72 13.73 -3.80
CA ASP A 115 -4.79 13.70 -2.68
C ASP A 115 -4.88 12.31 -2.02
N VAL A 116 -3.75 11.77 -1.60
CA VAL A 116 -3.68 10.55 -0.80
C VAL A 116 -2.56 10.65 0.24
N ASP A 117 -2.80 10.19 1.45
CA ASP A 117 -1.77 9.91 2.46
C ASP A 117 -1.63 8.41 2.61
N ILE A 118 -0.40 7.90 2.51
CA ILE A 118 -0.11 6.47 2.54
C ILE A 118 0.74 6.19 3.77
N VAL A 119 0.32 5.24 4.61
CA VAL A 119 1.12 4.72 5.71
C VAL A 119 1.25 3.22 5.58
N ILE A 120 2.49 2.71 5.69
CA ILE A 120 2.82 1.30 5.57
C ILE A 120 3.69 0.88 6.75
N HIS A 121 3.23 -0.14 7.48
CA HIS A 121 4.00 -0.79 8.51
C HIS A 121 4.26 -2.25 8.15
N GLU A 122 5.44 -2.73 8.45
CA GLU A 122 5.79 -4.14 8.37
C GLU A 122 5.72 -4.74 9.77
N TYR A 123 5.12 -5.93 9.89
CA TYR A 123 5.12 -6.66 11.14
C TYR A 123 6.53 -7.17 11.44
N ILE A 124 7.00 -6.98 12.67
CA ILE A 124 8.24 -7.58 13.16
C ILE A 124 7.86 -8.65 14.17
N GLU A 125 8.19 -9.90 13.86
CA GLU A 125 8.11 -10.96 14.85
C GLU A 125 9.25 -10.76 15.86
N ALA A 126 8.90 -10.62 17.14
CA ALA A 126 9.89 -10.60 18.20
C ALA A 126 10.45 -12.01 18.33
N ASN A 127 11.70 -12.19 17.91
CA ASN A 127 12.49 -13.40 18.20
C ASN A 127 12.73 -13.55 19.70
#